data_AF-A0A833GUR1-F1
#
_entry.id   AF-A0A833GUR1-F1
#
_cell.length_a   1.000
_cell.length_b   1.000
_cell.length_c   1.000
_cell.angle_alpha   90.00
_cell.angle_beta   90.00
_cell.angle_gamma   90.00
#
_symmetry.space_group_name_H-M   'P 1'
#
loop_
_entity.id
_entity.type
_entity.pdbx_description
1 polymer ?
#
loop_
_entity_poly.entity_id
_entity_poly.type
_entity_poly.pdbx_seq_one_letter_code
_entity_poly.pdbx_strand_id
1 'polypeptide(L)'
;MTAPLALSPDHWLRTFFSEGNALRWESIEAQTAPPRVLAHIMPWLKKSLEPGYDGPIILPRHGAGDQVTWYAMADDERRFAQMIDEINSFIGPSYSDFQGDWAVLDQNDVCEKALNERFGARVIKFSATQPTDVPTIERELALYFSVLARRPDTPDR
;
A
#
# COMPACT_ATOMS: atom_id res chain seq x y z
N MET A 1 -6.17 4.86 27.50
CA MET A 1 -4.82 5.23 27.03
C MET A 1 -4.30 4.03 26.26
N THR A 2 -4.38 4.07 24.93
CA THR A 2 -3.90 2.97 24.08
C THR A 2 -2.39 3.09 24.00
N ALA A 3 -1.65 2.03 24.32
CA ALA A 3 -0.20 2.05 24.25
C ALA A 3 0.24 2.20 22.78
N PRO A 4 1.26 3.02 22.48
CA PRO A 4 1.77 3.14 21.11
C PRO A 4 2.30 1.80 20.63
N LEU A 5 2.08 1.51 19.35
CA LEU A 5 2.61 0.30 18.71
C LEU A 5 4.13 0.43 18.60
N ALA A 6 4.88 -0.50 19.19
CA ALA A 6 6.34 -0.57 19.05
C ALA A 6 6.73 -1.15 17.67
N LEU A 7 6.35 -0.46 16.60
CA LEU A 7 6.80 -0.75 15.24
C LEU A 7 8.08 0.06 15.00
N SER A 8 9.15 -0.59 14.57
CA SER A 8 10.36 0.11 14.08
C SER A 8 10.28 0.15 12.55
N PRO A 9 9.65 1.19 11.96
CA PRO A 9 9.51 1.28 10.51
C PRO A 9 10.87 1.44 9.84
N ASP A 10 11.00 0.86 8.66
CA ASP A 10 12.05 1.25 7.72
C ASP A 10 11.99 2.76 7.42
N HIS A 11 13.16 3.34 7.11
CA HIS A 11 13.29 4.76 6.84
C HIS A 11 12.34 5.25 5.73
N TRP A 12 12.12 4.44 4.69
CA TRP A 12 11.22 4.77 3.59
C TRP A 12 9.74 4.85 4.01
N LEU A 13 9.29 4.03 4.97
CA LEU A 13 7.91 4.07 5.49
C LEU A 13 7.66 5.38 6.23
N ARG A 14 8.61 5.83 7.06
CA ARG A 14 8.54 7.14 7.73
C ARG A 14 8.46 8.27 6.72
N THR A 15 9.25 8.21 5.66
CA THR A 15 9.22 9.21 4.58
C THR A 15 7.90 9.16 3.80
N PHE A 16 7.35 7.98 3.51
CA PHE A 16 6.08 7.86 2.81
C PHE A 16 4.90 8.41 3.63
N PHE A 17 4.85 8.15 4.93
CA PHE A 17 3.84 8.70 5.86
C PHE A 17 4.26 10.06 6.47
N SER A 18 4.97 10.88 5.70
CA SER A 18 5.41 12.23 6.09
C SER A 18 4.54 13.32 5.42
N GLU A 19 5.13 14.40 4.91
CA GLU A 19 4.42 15.61 4.44
C GLU A 19 3.50 15.42 3.25
N GLY A 20 3.72 14.39 2.41
CA GLY A 20 2.87 14.12 1.26
C GLY A 20 1.64 13.25 1.54
N ASN A 21 1.45 12.75 2.77
CA ASN A 21 0.31 11.92 3.15
C ASN A 21 -0.47 12.57 4.30
N ALA A 22 -1.79 12.69 4.14
CA ALA A 22 -2.65 13.14 5.24
C ALA A 22 -2.61 12.15 6.43
N LEU A 23 -2.33 10.87 6.15
CA LEU A 23 -2.03 9.89 7.18
C LEU A 23 -0.55 9.98 7.57
N ARG A 24 -0.28 10.51 8.77
CA ARG A 24 1.08 10.63 9.31
C ARG A 24 1.50 9.39 10.07
N TRP A 25 2.79 9.05 10.03
CA TRP A 25 3.36 7.92 10.79
C TRP A 25 3.02 8.01 12.28
N GLU A 26 3.16 9.21 12.86
CA GLU A 26 2.84 9.48 14.26
C GLU A 26 1.40 9.14 14.61
N SER A 27 0.45 9.40 13.70
CA SER A 27 -0.96 9.05 13.89
C SER A 27 -1.23 7.56 13.80
N ILE A 28 -0.42 6.83 13.04
CA ILE A 28 -0.47 5.36 12.95
C ILE A 28 0.09 4.76 14.23
N GLU A 29 1.26 5.23 14.66
CA GLU A 29 1.97 4.75 15.87
C GLU A 29 1.18 5.02 17.14
N ALA A 30 0.62 6.24 17.27
CA ALA A 30 -0.25 6.63 18.38
C ALA A 30 -1.69 6.08 18.26
N GLN A 31 -2.01 5.39 17.16
CA GLN A 31 -3.35 4.88 16.83
C GLN A 31 -4.45 5.96 16.92
N THR A 32 -4.13 7.19 16.54
CA THR A 32 -5.07 8.33 16.50
C THR A 32 -5.74 8.49 15.14
N ALA A 33 -5.23 7.82 14.10
CA ALA A 33 -5.85 7.75 12.79
C ALA A 33 -7.20 6.99 12.83
N PRO A 34 -8.08 7.18 11.81
CA PRO A 34 -9.37 6.52 11.77
C PRO A 34 -9.23 4.99 11.86
N PRO A 35 -10.03 4.29 12.70
CA PRO A 35 -9.88 2.85 12.94
C PRO A 35 -10.05 2.02 11.67
N ARG A 36 -10.88 2.49 10.73
CA ARG A 36 -11.05 1.87 9.41
C ARG A 36 -9.76 1.88 8.61
N VAL A 37 -9.07 3.02 8.55
CA VAL A 37 -7.79 3.17 7.84
C VAL A 37 -6.72 2.31 8.52
N LEU A 38 -6.62 2.38 9.86
CA LEU A 38 -5.69 1.56 10.62
C LEU A 38 -5.90 0.06 10.37
N ALA A 39 -7.15 -0.42 10.40
CA ALA A 39 -7.46 -1.82 10.13
C ALA A 39 -7.02 -2.27 8.72
N HIS A 40 -7.02 -1.35 7.75
CA HIS A 40 -6.59 -1.61 6.39
C HIS A 40 -5.06 -1.61 6.24
N ILE A 41 -4.35 -0.66 6.85
CA ILE A 41 -2.91 -0.50 6.68
C ILE A 41 -2.05 -1.36 7.60
N MET A 42 -2.54 -1.66 8.81
CA MET A 42 -1.81 -2.42 9.82
C MET A 42 -1.34 -3.81 9.33
N PRO A 43 -2.17 -4.62 8.61
CA PRO A 43 -1.71 -5.89 8.07
C PRO A 43 -0.51 -5.74 7.12
N TRP A 44 -0.55 -4.74 6.22
CA TRP A 44 0.55 -4.46 5.29
C TRP A 44 1.82 -4.01 6.00
N LEU A 45 1.69 -3.09 6.97
CA LEU A 45 2.83 -2.64 7.77
C LEU A 45 3.48 -3.78 8.55
N LYS A 46 2.67 -4.68 9.14
CA LYS A 46 3.19 -5.84 9.83
C LYS A 46 3.93 -6.76 8.88
N LYS A 47 3.35 -7.07 7.71
CA LYS A 47 3.99 -7.89 6.67
C LYS A 47 5.27 -7.28 6.14
N SER A 48 5.31 -5.98 5.87
CA SER A 48 6.51 -5.30 5.38
C SER A 48 7.67 -5.33 6.38
N LEU A 49 7.36 -5.45 7.67
CA LEU A 49 8.35 -5.54 8.75
C LEU A 49 8.73 -6.99 9.08
N GLU A 50 8.07 -7.99 8.49
CA GLU A 50 8.45 -9.39 8.69
C GLU A 50 9.77 -9.67 7.94
N PRO A 51 10.79 -10.20 8.63
CA PRO A 51 12.06 -10.51 8.00
C PRO A 51 11.89 -11.61 6.96
N GLY A 52 12.37 -11.37 5.74
CA GLY A 52 12.26 -12.32 4.62
C GLY A 52 10.98 -12.17 3.79
N TYR A 53 10.13 -11.18 4.07
CA TYR A 53 8.97 -10.91 3.21
C TYR A 53 9.39 -10.21 1.90
N ASP A 54 9.30 -10.93 0.78
CA ASP A 54 9.49 -10.42 -0.59
C ASP A 54 8.18 -10.09 -1.32
N GLY A 55 7.05 -10.23 -0.63
CA GLY A 55 5.73 -10.07 -1.22
C GLY A 55 5.37 -8.62 -1.58
N PRO A 56 4.28 -8.44 -2.35
CA PRO A 56 3.78 -7.12 -2.68
C PRO A 56 3.27 -6.39 -1.44
N ILE A 57 3.47 -5.08 -1.37
CA ILE A 57 2.99 -4.21 -0.30
C ILE A 57 2.10 -3.15 -0.93
N ILE A 58 0.91 -2.95 -0.35
CA ILE A 58 -0.04 -1.92 -0.80
C ILE A 58 -0.26 -0.91 0.31
N LEU A 59 0.05 0.36 0.05
CA LEU A 59 -0.14 1.44 1.02
C LEU A 59 -1.05 2.53 0.44
N PRO A 60 -2.08 2.95 1.20
CA PRO A 60 -2.89 4.10 0.83
C PRO A 60 -2.16 5.40 1.16
N ARG A 61 -2.27 6.33 0.23
CA ARG A 61 -1.93 7.74 0.39
C ARG A 61 -3.23 8.52 0.38
N HIS A 62 -3.49 9.20 1.48
CA HIS A 62 -4.61 10.13 1.58
C HIS A 62 -4.13 11.49 1.08
N GLY A 63 -4.67 11.92 -0.07
CA GLY A 63 -4.36 13.22 -0.66
C GLY A 63 -5.11 14.37 0.02
N ALA A 64 -5.02 15.57 -0.56
CA ALA A 64 -5.84 16.70 -0.13
C ALA A 64 -7.31 16.46 -0.53
N GLY A 65 -8.17 16.12 0.43
CA GLY A 65 -9.60 15.87 0.22
C GLY A 65 -10.02 14.43 0.57
N ASP A 66 -11.02 13.92 -0.15
CA ASP A 66 -11.56 12.55 0.02
C ASP A 66 -10.93 11.54 -0.97
N GLN A 67 -9.94 11.98 -1.76
CA GLN A 67 -9.27 11.12 -2.73
C GLN A 67 -8.20 10.27 -2.05
N VAL A 68 -8.32 8.96 -2.22
CA VAL A 68 -7.34 7.97 -1.77
C VAL A 68 -6.64 7.39 -2.99
N THR A 69 -5.31 7.41 -2.96
CA THR A 69 -4.46 6.79 -3.97
C THR A 69 -3.71 5.65 -3.32
N TRP A 70 -3.84 4.44 -3.86
CA TRP A 70 -3.11 3.28 -3.39
C TRP A 70 -1.85 3.10 -4.22
N TYR A 71 -0.75 2.85 -3.52
CA TYR A 71 0.55 2.53 -4.09
C TYR A 71 0.82 1.07 -3.80
N ALA A 72 0.90 0.26 -4.85
CA ALA A 72 1.26 -1.13 -4.75
C ALA A 72 2.65 -1.33 -5.34
N MET A 73 3.51 -2.03 -4.60
CA MET A 73 4.91 -2.20 -4.94
C MET A 73 5.38 -3.58 -4.53
N ALA A 74 6.39 -4.10 -5.22
CA ALA A 74 6.99 -5.38 -4.89
C ALA A 74 8.51 -5.30 -5.05
N ASP A 75 9.24 -6.09 -4.26
CA ASP A 75 10.70 -6.14 -4.33
C ASP A 75 11.17 -6.85 -5.61
N ASP A 76 10.47 -7.94 -5.99
CA ASP A 76 10.76 -8.76 -7.17
C ASP A 76 9.87 -8.43 -8.39
N GLU A 77 10.45 -8.50 -9.59
CA GLU A 77 9.76 -8.18 -10.86
C GLU A 77 8.68 -9.20 -11.23
N ARG A 78 8.89 -10.50 -10.94
CA ARG A 78 7.87 -11.53 -11.18
C ARG A 78 6.71 -11.35 -10.23
N ARG A 79 6.98 -11.06 -8.95
CA ARG A 79 5.96 -10.71 -7.96
C ARG A 79 5.19 -9.46 -8.37
N PHE A 80 5.89 -8.44 -8.87
CA PHE A 80 5.29 -7.20 -9.35
C PHE A 80 4.32 -7.44 -10.51
N ALA A 81 4.73 -8.20 -11.52
CA ALA A 81 3.87 -8.52 -12.66
C ALA A 81 2.63 -9.35 -12.24
N GLN A 82 2.81 -10.33 -11.35
CA GLN A 82 1.68 -11.08 -10.78
C GLN A 82 0.74 -10.18 -9.99
N MET A 83 1.28 -9.30 -9.15
CA MET A 83 0.50 -8.35 -8.35
C MET A 83 -0.35 -7.45 -9.25
N ILE A 84 0.17 -6.97 -10.38
CA ILE A 84 -0.60 -6.17 -11.34
C ILE A 84 -1.82 -6.94 -11.85
N ASP A 85 -1.63 -8.19 -12.28
CA ASP A 85 -2.71 -9.04 -12.79
C ASP A 85 -3.76 -9.35 -11.71
N GLU A 86 -3.30 -9.62 -10.49
CA GLU A 86 -4.16 -9.85 -9.35
C GLU A 86 -4.97 -8.58 -9.00
N ILE A 87 -4.32 -7.44 -8.83
CA ILE A 87 -4.99 -6.17 -8.52
C ILE A 87 -5.99 -5.81 -9.62
N ASN A 88 -5.65 -6.00 -10.89
CA ASN A 88 -6.56 -5.79 -12.00
C ASN A 88 -7.76 -6.74 -11.94
N SER A 89 -7.57 -7.99 -11.52
CA SER A 89 -8.64 -8.98 -11.34
C SER A 89 -9.55 -8.68 -10.15
N PHE A 90 -9.01 -8.14 -9.05
CA PHE A 90 -9.78 -7.81 -7.83
C PHE A 90 -10.51 -6.46 -7.94
N ILE A 91 -9.81 -5.42 -8.38
CA ILE A 91 -10.33 -4.04 -8.39
C ILE A 91 -11.02 -3.75 -9.73
N GLY A 92 -10.45 -4.21 -10.83
CA GLY A 92 -10.93 -3.93 -12.19
C GLY A 92 -11.03 -2.43 -12.54
N PRO A 93 -11.31 -2.14 -13.82
CA PRO A 93 -11.53 -0.78 -14.31
C PRO A 93 -12.87 -0.17 -13.84
N SER A 94 -13.74 -0.97 -13.20
CA SER A 94 -15.07 -0.54 -12.77
C SER A 94 -15.05 0.41 -11.56
N TYR A 95 -14.06 0.28 -10.67
CA TYR A 95 -13.98 1.04 -9.42
C TYR A 95 -12.77 1.97 -9.35
N SER A 96 -11.77 1.75 -10.19
CA SER A 96 -10.51 2.50 -10.17
C SER A 96 -10.09 2.92 -11.57
N ASP A 97 -9.25 3.96 -11.63
CA ASP A 97 -8.59 4.41 -12.86
C ASP A 97 -7.42 3.49 -13.29
N PHE A 98 -7.30 2.30 -12.68
CA PHE A 98 -6.18 1.40 -12.95
C PHE A 98 -6.32 0.76 -14.34
N GLN A 99 -5.36 1.05 -15.22
CA GLN A 99 -5.28 0.49 -16.57
C GLN A 99 -4.24 -0.64 -16.70
N GLY A 100 -3.59 -1.05 -15.60
CA GLY A 100 -2.48 -2.01 -15.64
C GLY A 100 -1.11 -1.39 -15.91
N ASP A 101 -1.04 -0.06 -16.02
CA ASP A 101 0.20 0.68 -16.30
C ASP A 101 1.05 0.94 -15.05
N TRP A 102 2.35 1.14 -15.30
CA TRP A 102 3.33 1.46 -14.27
C TRP A 102 3.10 2.87 -13.72
N ALA A 103 3.38 3.08 -12.43
CA ALA A 103 3.30 4.42 -11.87
C ALA A 103 4.45 5.28 -12.43
N VAL A 104 4.10 6.40 -13.06
CA VAL A 104 5.05 7.49 -13.23
C VAL A 104 5.18 8.20 -11.89
N LEU A 105 6.31 7.95 -11.21
CA LEU A 105 6.65 8.56 -9.93
C LEU A 105 7.25 9.95 -10.15
N ASP A 106 6.66 10.96 -9.52
CA ASP A 106 7.13 12.33 -9.45
C ASP A 106 8.26 12.44 -8.43
N GLN A 107 9.45 12.79 -8.92
CA GLN A 107 10.64 12.92 -8.07
C GLN A 107 10.63 14.17 -7.18
N ASN A 108 9.72 15.11 -7.43
CA ASN A 108 9.49 16.26 -6.56
C ASN A 108 8.63 15.88 -5.35
N ASP A 109 7.88 14.78 -5.43
CA ASP A 109 7.06 14.29 -4.34
C ASP A 109 7.89 13.42 -3.40
N VAL A 110 7.98 13.82 -2.13
CA VAL A 110 8.80 13.14 -1.13
C VAL A 110 8.33 11.69 -0.89
N CYS A 111 7.02 11.42 -0.99
CA CYS A 111 6.48 10.08 -0.82
C CYS A 111 6.84 9.19 -2.02
N GLU A 112 6.57 9.66 -3.24
CA GLU A 112 6.86 8.90 -4.46
C GLU A 112 8.37 8.70 -4.67
N LYS A 113 9.19 9.69 -4.30
CA LYS A 113 10.65 9.57 -4.30
C LYS A 113 11.13 8.46 -3.36
N ALA A 114 10.60 8.37 -2.14
CA ALA A 114 10.98 7.31 -1.20
C ALA A 114 10.62 5.91 -1.72
N LEU A 115 9.47 5.78 -2.41
CA LEU A 115 9.10 4.53 -3.07
C LEU A 115 10.05 4.19 -4.20
N ASN A 116 10.42 5.17 -5.02
CA ASN A 116 11.39 4.98 -6.11
C ASN A 116 12.76 4.56 -5.57
N GLU A 117 13.25 5.18 -4.50
CA GLU A 117 14.54 4.82 -3.90
C GLU A 117 14.56 3.37 -3.35
N ARG A 118 13.43 2.86 -2.86
CA ARG A 118 13.33 1.50 -2.29
C ARG A 118 12.99 0.41 -3.31
N PHE A 119 12.06 0.69 -4.23
CA PHE A 119 11.47 -0.28 -5.16
C PHE A 119 11.76 0.04 -6.64
N GLY A 120 12.28 1.23 -6.95
CA GLY A 120 12.54 1.69 -8.31
C GLY A 120 11.26 1.95 -9.09
N ALA A 121 11.23 1.48 -10.34
CA ALA A 121 10.06 1.55 -11.21
C ALA A 121 8.99 0.46 -10.92
N ARG A 122 9.23 -0.43 -9.95
CA ARG A 122 8.30 -1.51 -9.57
C ARG A 122 7.23 -1.03 -8.61
N VAL A 123 6.56 0.06 -9.02
CA VAL A 123 5.47 0.67 -8.27
C VAL A 123 4.34 0.93 -9.26
N ILE A 124 3.13 0.56 -8.88
CA ILE A 124 1.90 1.01 -9.52
C ILE A 124 1.14 1.92 -8.56
N LYS A 125 0.37 2.84 -9.13
CA LYS A 125 -0.53 3.69 -8.37
C LYS A 125 -1.88 3.72 -9.05
N PHE A 126 -2.93 3.64 -8.25
CA PHE A 126 -4.30 3.74 -8.73
C PHE A 126 -5.12 4.51 -7.71
N SER A 127 -6.13 5.21 -8.21
CA SER A 127 -7.05 5.99 -7.37
C SER A 127 -8.47 5.53 -7.63
N ALA A 128 -9.34 5.74 -6.65
CA ALA A 128 -10.76 5.51 -6.81
C ALA A 128 -11.30 6.50 -7.85
N THR A 129 -12.12 6.02 -8.78
CA THR A 129 -12.77 6.90 -9.77
C THR A 129 -13.75 7.84 -9.08
N GLN A 130 -14.44 7.35 -8.04
CA GLN A 130 -15.32 8.14 -7.19
C GLN A 130 -15.02 7.88 -5.70
N PRO A 131 -15.24 8.87 -4.82
CA PRO A 131 -15.04 8.68 -3.37
C PRO A 131 -15.94 7.58 -2.78
N THR A 132 -17.07 7.28 -3.43
CA THR A 132 -17.97 6.19 -3.06
C THR A 132 -17.39 4.80 -3.31
N ASP A 133 -16.38 4.67 -4.19
CA ASP A 133 -15.74 3.40 -4.54
C ASP A 133 -14.60 3.04 -3.58
N VAL A 134 -14.09 4.00 -2.81
CA VAL A 134 -13.07 3.80 -1.78
C VAL A 134 -13.38 2.61 -0.84
N PRO A 135 -14.58 2.50 -0.22
CA PRO A 135 -14.91 1.32 0.59
C PRO A 135 -14.89 0.00 -0.17
N THR A 136 -15.26 -0.01 -1.45
CA THR A 136 -15.22 -1.21 -2.28
C THR A 136 -13.77 -1.62 -2.53
N ILE A 137 -12.92 -0.67 -2.92
CA ILE A 137 -11.48 -0.89 -3.14
C ILE A 137 -10.80 -1.41 -1.87
N GLU A 138 -11.01 -0.76 -0.72
CA GLU A 138 -10.43 -1.21 0.55
C GLU A 138 -10.86 -2.63 0.91
N ARG A 139 -12.11 -3.01 0.60
CA ARG A 139 -12.60 -4.37 0.82
C ARG A 139 -11.92 -5.39 -0.09
N GLU A 140 -11.80 -5.09 -1.38
CA GLU A 140 -11.12 -5.96 -2.34
C GLU A 140 -9.63 -6.11 -2.01
N LEU A 141 -8.97 -5.03 -1.61
CA LEU A 141 -7.58 -5.06 -1.13
C LEU A 141 -7.41 -5.88 0.16
N ALA A 142 -8.38 -5.82 1.08
CA ALA A 142 -8.35 -6.66 2.28
C ALA A 142 -8.57 -8.15 1.96
N LEU A 143 -9.40 -8.46 0.95
CA LEU A 143 -9.56 -9.82 0.43
C LEU A 143 -8.27 -10.30 -0.24
N TYR A 144 -7.65 -9.46 -1.08
CA TYR A 144 -6.37 -9.73 -1.70
C TYR A 144 -5.29 -10.05 -0.67
N PHE A 145 -5.14 -9.21 0.36
CA PHE A 145 -4.23 -9.46 1.47
C PHE A 145 -4.53 -10.80 2.17
N SER A 146 -5.80 -11.12 2.40
CA SER A 146 -6.21 -12.38 3.02
C SER A 146 -5.85 -13.59 2.17
N VAL A 147 -5.92 -13.47 0.84
CA VAL A 147 -5.47 -14.52 -0.09
C VAL A 147 -3.95 -14.65 -0.06
N LEU A 148 -3.21 -13.53 -0.13
CA LEU A 148 -1.75 -13.53 -0.01
C LEU A 148 -1.27 -14.16 1.30
N ALA A 149 -1.89 -13.80 2.42
CA ALA A 149 -1.55 -14.35 3.74
C ALA A 149 -1.84 -15.86 3.86
N ARG A 150 -2.72 -16.40 3.00
CA ARG A 150 -3.05 -17.83 2.93
C ARG A 150 -2.22 -18.60 1.91
N ARG A 151 -1.49 -17.93 1.01
CA ARG A 151 -0.61 -18.62 0.07
C ARG A 151 0.47 -19.33 0.90
N PRO A 152 0.63 -20.65 0.75
CA PRO A 152 1.75 -21.33 1.37
C PRO A 152 3.02 -20.69 0.82
N ASP A 153 3.89 -20.24 1.72
CA ASP A 153 5.28 -19.95 1.39
C ASP A 153 5.78 -21.24 0.73
N THR A 154 5.90 -21.22 -0.59
CA THR A 154 6.42 -22.37 -1.30
C THR A 154 7.92 -22.18 -1.18
N PRO A 155 8.62 -22.93 -0.29
CA PRO A 155 10.06 -22.90 -0.31
C PRO A 155 10.46 -23.40 -1.69
N ASP A 156 10.95 -22.49 -2.53
CA ASP A 156 11.52 -22.87 -3.82
C ASP A 156 12.74 -23.75 -3.52
N ARG A 157 12.69 -24.94 -4.10
CA ARG A 157 13.49 -26.12 -3.78
C ARG A 157 14.85 -26.10 -4.46
#